data_AF-A0A7Y5XTL5-F1
#
_entry.id   AF-A0A7Y5XTL5-F1
#
_cell.length_a   1.000
_cell.length_b   1.000
_cell.length_c   1.000
_cell.angle_alpha   90.00
_cell.angle_beta   90.00
_cell.angle_gamma   90.00
#
_symmetry.space_group_name_H-M   'P 1'
#
loop_
_entity.id
_entity.type
_entity.pdbx_description
1 polymer ?
#
loop_
_entity_poly.entity_id
_entity_poly.type
_entity_poly.pdbx_seq_one_letter_code
_entity_poly.pdbx_strand_id
1 'polypeptide(L)'
;ADADTVYVDLDGDRSRKRYSVRITGINAMEQTTYSSRASARRGECHAVEATARLDQLLKAARYKVRLYAQDPASRSRRRLRRSIAVRVNHRWTDVGRVLLGEGHAIWLPNSREYAWNRDYSILQLRAQRAGLNLWDADACGIGPSEGAQVRLLVNWDADGDDNLDPNGEWVRITNLDPVNPLPLGGWWLRDSALRRIVLPDYATVPPGGHITIYDGIGDDNESEFYWGLNQPAFENVTRDERAMGDGAYLFDPEGDLRASQTYPCREGCADPASGNLAIGAKYRGRESIQISNTGATPLDLEPYRLVSKPYSYAFAPGSVVQPGETMRVRLYEGEEEDQPLTRYWATNGPILNNGGDVVQLRRFDDVLITCTSWGSRSC
;
A
#
# COMPACT_ATOMS: atom_id res chain seq x y z
N ALA A 1 5.22 17.99 -19.34
CA ALA A 1 4.78 18.29 -17.98
C ALA A 1 3.39 17.74 -17.85
N ASP A 2 3.19 17.01 -16.77
CA ASP A 2 1.98 16.31 -16.35
C ASP A 2 1.66 16.76 -14.92
N ALA A 3 0.79 16.04 -14.22
CA ALA A 3 0.33 16.38 -12.89
C ALA A 3 1.36 16.16 -11.76
N ASP A 4 2.54 15.59 -12.04
CA ASP A 4 3.60 15.44 -11.05
C ASP A 4 4.98 15.94 -11.51
N THR A 5 5.07 16.48 -12.73
CA THR A 5 6.30 17.01 -13.30
C THR A 5 6.07 18.36 -13.96
N VAL A 6 6.78 19.39 -13.51
CA VAL A 6 6.76 20.74 -14.10
C VAL A 6 8.11 21.10 -14.75
N TYR A 7 8.10 22.10 -15.65
CA TYR A 7 9.32 22.73 -16.14
C TYR A 7 9.44 24.14 -15.57
N VAL A 8 10.60 24.47 -15.00
CA VAL A 8 10.85 25.76 -14.34
C VAL A 8 12.12 26.41 -14.89
N ASP A 9 12.11 27.74 -14.95
CA ASP A 9 13.33 28.55 -15.06
C ASP A 9 13.71 28.99 -13.64
N LEU A 10 14.95 28.76 -13.23
CA LEU A 10 15.35 28.99 -11.84
C LEU A 10 15.77 30.46 -11.65
N ASP A 11 15.06 31.16 -10.77
CA ASP A 11 15.42 32.54 -10.45
C ASP A 11 16.82 32.62 -9.82
N GLY A 12 17.60 33.60 -10.28
CA GLY A 12 18.96 33.85 -9.78
C GLY A 12 20.07 32.96 -10.36
N ASP A 13 19.78 31.96 -11.21
CA ASP A 13 20.81 31.09 -11.81
C ASP A 13 21.52 31.71 -13.04
N ARG A 14 21.10 32.93 -13.43
CA ARG A 14 21.58 33.69 -14.59
C ARG A 14 21.43 32.95 -15.93
N SER A 15 20.53 31.98 -16.00
CA SER A 15 20.17 31.23 -17.20
C SER A 15 18.72 31.48 -17.59
N ARG A 16 18.34 30.96 -18.77
CA ARG A 16 16.93 30.71 -19.15
C ARG A 16 16.66 29.22 -19.30
N LYS A 17 17.55 28.40 -18.73
CA LYS A 17 17.51 26.96 -18.85
C LYS A 17 16.27 26.45 -18.13
N ARG A 18 15.45 25.69 -18.85
CA ARG A 18 14.32 24.99 -18.23
C ARG A 18 14.81 23.72 -17.55
N TYR A 19 14.53 23.61 -16.26
CA TYR A 19 14.76 22.41 -15.48
C TYR A 19 13.45 21.63 -15.37
N SER A 20 13.54 20.31 -15.53
CA SER A 20 12.44 19.41 -15.20
C SER A 20 12.46 19.13 -13.69
N VAL A 21 11.32 19.32 -13.05
CA VAL A 21 11.14 19.14 -11.60
C VAL A 21 10.03 18.12 -11.37
N ARG A 22 10.39 17.00 -10.75
CA ARG A 22 9.44 16.03 -10.19
C ARG A 22 8.95 16.56 -8.84
N ILE A 23 7.64 16.68 -8.71
CA ILE A 23 6.98 16.95 -7.43
C ILE A 23 7.24 15.76 -6.52
N THR A 24 7.89 16.00 -5.39
CA THR A 24 8.19 14.94 -4.41
C THR A 24 6.93 14.54 -3.66
N GLY A 25 6.86 13.28 -3.22
CA GLY A 25 5.76 12.78 -2.38
C GLY A 25 4.52 12.33 -3.15
N ILE A 26 4.44 12.54 -4.47
CA ILE A 26 3.25 12.19 -5.27
C ILE A 26 3.60 11.47 -6.58
N ASN A 27 2.63 10.73 -7.10
CA ASN A 27 2.62 10.14 -8.43
C ASN A 27 1.22 10.29 -9.04
N ALA A 28 1.13 10.86 -10.24
CA ALA A 28 -0.15 10.96 -10.94
C ALA A 28 -0.28 9.86 -12.00
N MET A 29 -1.48 9.69 -12.55
CA MET A 29 -1.71 8.83 -13.71
C MET A 29 -0.96 9.39 -14.93
N GLU A 30 -0.46 8.50 -15.80
CA GLU A 30 0.46 8.90 -16.86
C GLU A 30 -0.27 9.45 -18.09
N GLN A 31 0.31 10.50 -18.69
CA GLN A 31 -0.11 10.95 -20.01
C GLN A 31 0.57 10.13 -21.11
N THR A 32 -0.17 9.85 -22.18
CA THR A 32 0.34 9.27 -23.42
C THR A 32 0.65 10.35 -24.45
N THR A 33 -0.02 11.50 -24.38
CA THR A 33 0.26 12.68 -25.21
C THR A 33 0.39 13.92 -24.35
N TYR A 34 1.60 14.47 -24.28
CA TYR A 34 1.94 15.66 -23.49
C TYR A 34 1.80 16.93 -24.33
N SER A 35 1.02 17.90 -23.87
CA SER A 35 0.83 19.17 -24.58
C SER A 35 0.56 20.37 -23.67
N SER A 36 1.05 21.54 -24.08
CA SER A 36 0.64 22.82 -23.48
C SER A 36 -0.80 23.19 -23.83
N ARG A 37 -1.34 22.67 -24.93
CA ARG A 37 -2.74 22.83 -25.32
C ARG A 37 -3.58 21.75 -24.63
N ALA A 38 -4.48 22.16 -23.74
CA ALA A 38 -5.31 21.24 -22.95
C ALA A 38 -6.08 20.23 -23.82
N SER A 39 -6.67 20.66 -24.93
CA SER A 39 -7.44 19.79 -25.84
C SER A 39 -6.62 18.71 -26.54
N ALA A 40 -5.29 18.83 -26.56
CA ALA A 40 -4.39 17.86 -27.18
C ALA A 40 -3.76 16.87 -26.18
N ARG A 41 -4.04 16.99 -24.88
CA ARG A 41 -3.55 16.05 -23.87
C ARG A 41 -4.30 14.73 -23.96
N ARG A 42 -3.60 13.61 -23.78
CA ARG A 42 -4.17 12.25 -23.70
C ARG A 42 -3.40 11.47 -22.65
N GLY A 43 -4.03 10.49 -22.02
CA GLY A 43 -3.42 9.69 -20.98
C GLY A 43 -4.31 8.57 -20.51
N GLU A 44 -3.82 7.89 -19.49
CA GLU A 44 -4.63 7.05 -18.62
C GLU A 44 -5.78 7.87 -18.02
N CYS A 45 -6.81 7.19 -17.55
CA CYS A 45 -7.88 7.85 -16.82
C CYS A 45 -7.31 8.69 -15.65
N HIS A 46 -7.96 9.80 -15.33
CA HIS A 46 -7.53 10.84 -14.38
C HIS A 46 -6.25 11.62 -14.73
N ALA A 47 -5.44 11.20 -15.71
CA ALA A 47 -4.16 11.87 -16.02
C ALA A 47 -4.37 13.30 -16.53
N VAL A 48 -5.40 13.50 -17.36
CA VAL A 48 -5.69 14.81 -17.97
C VAL A 48 -6.33 15.75 -16.95
N GLU A 49 -7.26 15.25 -16.13
CA GLU A 49 -7.94 15.97 -15.06
C GLU A 49 -6.94 16.45 -14.01
N ALA A 50 -6.06 15.57 -13.53
CA ALA A 50 -5.00 15.90 -12.59
C ALA A 50 -4.06 16.98 -13.16
N THR A 51 -3.72 16.87 -14.45
CA THR A 51 -2.84 17.85 -15.12
C THR A 51 -3.55 19.20 -15.30
N ALA A 52 -4.84 19.19 -15.60
CA ALA A 52 -5.66 20.40 -15.67
C ALA A 52 -5.71 21.07 -14.30
N ARG A 53 -5.85 20.29 -13.22
CA ARG A 53 -5.86 20.83 -11.85
C ARG A 53 -4.54 21.48 -11.47
N LEU A 54 -3.41 20.83 -11.76
CA LEU A 54 -2.10 21.44 -11.56
C LEU A 54 -1.93 22.75 -12.35
N ASP A 55 -2.32 22.76 -13.63
CA ASP A 55 -2.24 23.95 -14.47
C ASP A 55 -3.11 25.11 -13.95
N GLN A 56 -4.29 24.83 -13.36
CA GLN A 56 -5.10 25.85 -12.69
C GLN A 56 -4.36 26.49 -11.49
N LEU A 57 -3.72 25.68 -10.65
CA LEU A 57 -2.94 26.17 -9.50
C LEU A 57 -1.76 27.05 -9.95
N LEU A 58 -1.05 26.61 -10.99
CA LEU A 58 0.06 27.36 -11.57
C LEU A 58 -0.42 28.68 -12.19
N LYS A 59 -1.51 28.66 -12.96
CA LYS A 59 -2.13 29.86 -13.55
C LYS A 59 -2.55 30.88 -12.49
N ALA A 60 -3.17 30.42 -11.40
CA ALA A 60 -3.60 31.27 -10.30
C ALA A 60 -2.41 32.01 -9.64
N ALA A 61 -1.23 31.40 -9.62
CA ALA A 61 0.01 32.01 -9.16
C ALA A 61 0.83 32.71 -10.26
N ARG A 62 0.24 32.95 -11.44
CA ARG A 62 0.91 33.54 -12.61
C ARG A 62 2.18 32.79 -12.99
N TYR A 63 2.14 31.46 -12.88
CA TYR A 63 3.24 30.52 -13.12
C TYR A 63 4.49 30.73 -12.25
N LYS A 64 4.37 31.50 -11.16
CA LYS A 64 5.44 31.64 -10.16
C LYS A 64 5.27 30.60 -9.07
N VAL A 65 6.27 29.76 -8.91
CA VAL A 65 6.32 28.71 -7.89
C VAL A 65 7.48 28.95 -6.94
N ARG A 66 7.38 28.36 -5.75
CA ARG A 66 8.51 28.18 -4.84
C ARG A 66 8.82 26.70 -4.73
N LEU A 67 10.10 26.37 -4.88
CA LEU A 67 10.61 25.01 -4.78
C LEU A 67 11.25 24.84 -3.41
N TYR A 68 10.95 23.74 -2.73
CA TYR A 68 11.58 23.35 -1.47
C TYR A 68 12.26 22.00 -1.61
N ALA A 69 13.36 21.81 -0.88
CA ALA A 69 14.09 20.56 -0.76
C ALA A 69 14.72 20.48 0.63
N GLN A 70 14.72 19.31 1.24
CA GLN A 70 15.60 19.01 2.36
C GLN A 70 17.03 18.80 1.88
N ASP A 71 17.19 18.13 0.74
CA ASP A 71 18.48 17.95 0.09
C ASP A 71 18.50 18.63 -1.29
N PRO A 72 19.25 19.74 -1.45
CA PRO A 72 19.40 20.41 -2.75
C PRO A 72 19.90 19.49 -3.88
N ALA A 73 20.65 18.42 -3.56
CA ALA A 73 21.14 17.45 -4.53
C ALA A 73 20.10 16.38 -4.91
N SER A 74 18.96 16.32 -4.23
CA SER A 74 17.90 15.33 -4.46
C SER A 74 17.34 15.40 -5.88
N ARG A 75 17.23 14.22 -6.51
CA ARG A 75 16.81 14.04 -7.91
C ARG A 75 15.93 12.82 -8.08
N SER A 76 15.12 12.84 -9.13
CA SER A 76 14.44 11.66 -9.69
C SER A 76 15.01 11.45 -11.09
N ARG A 77 15.93 10.49 -11.23
CA ARG A 77 16.79 10.35 -12.41
C ARG A 77 17.46 11.70 -12.75
N ARG A 78 17.15 12.29 -13.91
CA ARG A 78 17.71 13.59 -14.35
C ARG A 78 16.93 14.80 -13.82
N ARG A 79 15.72 14.61 -13.28
CA ARG A 79 14.82 15.68 -12.81
C ARG A 79 15.23 16.13 -11.40
N LEU A 80 15.13 17.42 -11.12
CA LEU A 80 15.18 17.89 -9.73
C LEU A 80 13.97 17.31 -8.99
N ARG A 81 14.14 16.89 -7.74
CA ARG A 81 13.03 16.43 -6.89
C ARG A 81 12.73 17.51 -5.87
N ARG A 82 11.52 18.10 -5.90
CA ARG A 82 11.16 19.25 -5.06
C ARG A 82 9.74 19.16 -4.57
N SER A 83 9.47 19.70 -3.39
CA SER A 83 8.10 20.12 -3.05
C SER A 83 7.82 21.45 -3.75
N ILE A 84 6.58 21.67 -4.20
CA ILE A 84 6.21 22.86 -4.98
C ILE A 84 5.07 23.56 -4.27
N ALA A 85 5.26 24.85 -3.98
CA ALA A 85 4.17 25.71 -3.53
C ALA A 85 3.87 26.83 -4.54
N VAL A 86 2.60 27.17 -4.63
CA VAL A 86 2.07 28.30 -5.39
C VAL A 86 1.53 29.35 -4.41
N ARG A 87 1.55 30.62 -4.81
CA ARG A 87 0.95 31.68 -4.00
C ARG A 87 -0.43 32.05 -4.54
N VAL A 88 -1.49 31.61 -3.87
CA VAL A 88 -2.89 31.87 -4.23
C VAL A 88 -3.53 32.67 -3.10
N ASN A 89 -4.23 33.76 -3.43
CA ASN A 89 -4.87 34.65 -2.44
C ASN A 89 -3.93 35.07 -1.29
N HIS A 90 -2.71 35.49 -1.65
CA HIS A 90 -1.62 35.88 -0.75
C HIS A 90 -1.06 34.79 0.18
N ARG A 91 -1.60 33.56 0.16
CA ARG A 91 -1.14 32.42 0.96
C ARG A 91 -0.31 31.46 0.11
N TRP A 92 0.72 30.87 0.70
CA TRP A 92 1.46 29.79 0.07
C TRP A 92 0.70 28.48 0.26
N THR A 93 0.41 27.81 -0.85
CA THR A 93 -0.30 26.54 -0.90
C THR A 93 0.63 25.50 -1.51
N ASP A 94 0.86 24.42 -0.79
CA ASP A 94 1.58 23.26 -1.33
C ASP A 94 0.71 22.55 -2.37
N VAL A 95 1.27 22.32 -3.55
CA VAL A 95 0.58 21.72 -4.69
C VAL A 95 0.31 20.24 -4.47
N GLY A 96 1.26 19.49 -3.90
CA GLY A 96 1.11 18.06 -3.64
C GLY A 96 0.00 17.78 -2.63
N ARG A 97 -0.12 18.62 -1.60
CA ARG A 97 -1.25 18.57 -0.65
C ARG A 97 -2.60 18.73 -1.34
N VAL A 98 -2.70 19.67 -2.29
CA VAL A 98 -3.96 19.89 -3.03
C VAL A 98 -4.27 18.67 -3.89
N LEU A 99 -3.30 18.18 -4.67
CA LEU A 99 -3.52 17.05 -5.58
C LEU A 99 -3.88 15.77 -4.82
N LEU A 100 -3.23 15.46 -3.69
CA LEU A 100 -3.59 14.29 -2.88
C LEU A 100 -4.92 14.47 -2.17
N GLY A 101 -5.16 15.63 -1.57
CA GLY A 101 -6.40 15.91 -0.82
C GLY A 101 -7.65 15.94 -1.69
N GLU A 102 -7.49 16.23 -2.99
CA GLU A 102 -8.56 16.17 -3.98
C GLU A 102 -8.59 14.82 -4.73
N GLY A 103 -7.68 13.87 -4.46
CA GLY A 103 -7.68 12.56 -5.10
C GLY A 103 -7.16 12.54 -6.55
N HIS A 104 -6.29 13.46 -6.94
CA HIS A 104 -5.68 13.51 -8.28
C HIS A 104 -4.35 12.76 -8.40
N ALA A 105 -3.81 12.26 -7.30
CA ALA A 105 -2.52 11.59 -7.26
C ALA A 105 -2.49 10.52 -6.15
N ILE A 106 -1.50 9.64 -6.26
CA ILE A 106 -1.09 8.67 -5.27
C ILE A 106 0.08 9.24 -4.46
N TRP A 107 0.10 8.97 -3.15
CA TRP A 107 1.20 9.26 -2.25
C TRP A 107 2.39 8.35 -2.59
N LEU A 108 3.49 8.97 -3.00
CA LEU A 108 4.74 8.29 -3.33
C LEU A 108 5.83 8.79 -2.37
N PRO A 109 6.00 8.15 -1.20
CA PRO A 109 6.94 8.62 -0.19
C PRO A 109 8.38 8.60 -0.69
N ASN A 110 9.23 9.37 0.01
CA ASN A 110 10.65 9.39 -0.29
C ASN A 110 11.47 9.53 0.99
N SER A 111 12.50 8.71 1.16
CA SER A 111 13.35 8.70 2.35
C SER A 111 14.35 9.85 2.43
N ARG A 112 14.60 10.57 1.32
CA ARG A 112 15.49 11.75 1.25
C ARG A 112 14.73 13.07 1.32
N GLU A 113 13.50 13.12 0.81
CA GLU A 113 12.61 14.29 0.79
C GLU A 113 11.29 13.95 1.53
N TYR A 114 11.41 13.62 2.81
CA TYR A 114 10.36 13.02 3.64
C TYR A 114 9.47 14.01 4.40
N ALA A 115 9.77 15.30 4.35
CA ALA A 115 9.10 16.34 5.15
C ALA A 115 7.57 16.29 5.09
N TRP A 116 6.99 15.80 3.98
CA TRP A 116 5.55 15.71 3.78
C TRP A 116 4.98 14.30 3.80
N ASN A 117 5.78 13.24 3.94
CA ASN A 117 5.33 11.86 3.80
C ASN A 117 4.11 11.55 4.69
N ARG A 118 4.18 11.93 5.99
CA ARG A 118 3.09 11.72 6.95
C ARG A 118 1.80 12.45 6.56
N ASP A 119 1.90 13.72 6.19
CA ASP A 119 0.73 14.54 5.87
C ASP A 119 0.09 14.11 4.55
N TYR A 120 0.92 13.75 3.57
CA TYR A 120 0.48 13.31 2.26
C TYR A 120 -0.28 12.00 2.32
N SER A 121 0.20 11.01 3.08
CA SER A 121 -0.54 9.77 3.28
C SER A 121 -1.90 10.01 3.95
N ILE A 122 -1.98 10.94 4.92
CA ILE A 122 -3.25 11.27 5.58
C ILE A 122 -4.23 11.90 4.59
N LEU A 123 -3.75 12.81 3.72
CA LEU A 123 -4.58 13.44 2.69
C LEU A 123 -5.10 12.42 1.69
N GLN A 124 -4.26 11.49 1.24
CA GLN A 124 -4.70 10.38 0.40
C GLN A 124 -5.75 9.53 1.10
N LEU A 125 -5.52 9.06 2.32
CA LEU A 125 -6.47 8.20 3.06
C LEU A 125 -7.84 8.89 3.23
N ARG A 126 -7.86 10.22 3.37
CA ARG A 126 -9.11 11.01 3.39
C ARG A 126 -9.79 11.07 2.04
N ALA A 127 -9.03 11.31 0.97
CA ALA A 127 -9.56 11.33 -0.39
C ALA A 127 -10.10 9.95 -0.81
N GLN A 128 -9.40 8.87 -0.42
CA GLN A 128 -9.84 7.48 -0.54
C GLN A 128 -11.20 7.25 0.09
N ARG A 129 -11.34 7.58 1.38
CA ARG A 129 -12.60 7.41 2.11
C ARG A 129 -13.76 8.23 1.53
N ALA A 130 -13.44 9.38 0.95
CA ALA A 130 -14.42 10.29 0.37
C ALA A 130 -14.74 9.96 -1.11
N GLY A 131 -14.10 8.95 -1.71
CA GLY A 131 -14.35 8.57 -3.11
C GLY A 131 -14.03 9.69 -4.10
N LEU A 132 -12.97 10.47 -3.88
CA LEU A 132 -12.67 11.63 -4.72
C LEU A 132 -11.80 11.26 -5.93
N ASN A 133 -12.24 11.63 -7.14
CA ASN A 133 -11.47 11.52 -8.37
C ASN A 133 -10.88 10.11 -8.57
N LEU A 134 -9.57 9.90 -8.40
CA LEU A 134 -8.92 8.59 -8.56
C LEU A 134 -9.54 7.48 -7.68
N TRP A 135 -10.20 7.88 -6.59
CA TRP A 135 -10.83 6.97 -5.64
C TRP A 135 -12.32 6.77 -5.90
N ASP A 136 -12.85 7.38 -6.96
CA ASP A 136 -14.17 7.09 -7.49
C ASP A 136 -14.08 5.86 -8.38
N ALA A 137 -14.87 4.83 -8.09
CA ALA A 137 -14.68 3.49 -8.64
C ALA A 137 -15.32 3.30 -10.01
N ASP A 138 -16.02 4.31 -10.53
CA ASP A 138 -16.67 4.29 -11.85
C ASP A 138 -16.44 5.58 -12.67
N ALA A 139 -15.41 6.37 -12.32
CA ALA A 139 -15.11 7.64 -12.96
C ALA A 139 -14.63 7.48 -14.41
N CYS A 140 -13.99 6.35 -14.74
CA CYS A 140 -13.50 6.03 -16.08
C CYS A 140 -14.54 5.24 -16.89
N GLY A 141 -15.40 4.51 -16.18
CA GLY A 141 -16.59 3.84 -16.68
C GLY A 141 -17.15 2.88 -15.64
N ILE A 142 -18.30 2.25 -15.93
CA ILE A 142 -18.82 1.21 -15.01
C ILE A 142 -17.88 0.01 -14.92
N GLY A 143 -17.09 -0.23 -15.97
CA GLY A 143 -16.11 -1.31 -16.12
C GLY A 143 -16.65 -2.74 -15.94
N PRO A 144 -15.76 -3.74 -16.08
CA PRO A 144 -16.10 -5.12 -15.77
C PRO A 144 -16.31 -5.29 -14.25
N SER A 145 -17.21 -6.21 -13.88
CA SER A 145 -17.45 -6.56 -12.47
C SER A 145 -17.89 -5.36 -11.63
N GLU A 146 -18.74 -4.49 -12.19
CA GLU A 146 -19.35 -3.35 -11.52
C GLU A 146 -19.93 -3.74 -10.15
N GLY A 147 -19.59 -2.99 -9.11
CA GLY A 147 -20.06 -3.23 -7.74
C GLY A 147 -19.44 -4.46 -7.06
N ALA A 148 -18.45 -5.12 -7.67
CA ALA A 148 -17.74 -6.21 -7.03
C ALA A 148 -17.12 -5.78 -5.70
N GLN A 149 -17.34 -6.60 -4.67
CA GLN A 149 -16.75 -6.39 -3.37
C GLN A 149 -15.38 -7.07 -3.34
N VAL A 150 -14.33 -6.28 -3.56
CA VAL A 150 -12.96 -6.77 -3.64
C VAL A 150 -12.17 -6.30 -2.42
N ARG A 151 -11.49 -7.23 -1.74
CA ARG A 151 -10.52 -6.88 -0.69
C ARG A 151 -9.11 -7.09 -1.20
N LEU A 152 -8.23 -6.17 -0.83
CA LEU A 152 -6.81 -6.23 -1.13
C LEU A 152 -6.00 -6.20 0.16
N LEU A 153 -5.09 -7.16 0.32
CA LEU A 153 -4.11 -7.21 1.41
C LEU A 153 -2.70 -7.21 0.82
N VAL A 154 -1.78 -6.45 1.42
CA VAL A 154 -0.38 -6.31 0.98
C VAL A 154 0.53 -6.76 2.12
N ASN A 155 1.28 -7.84 1.89
CA ASN A 155 2.43 -8.12 2.73
C ASN A 155 3.64 -7.41 2.14
N TRP A 156 4.03 -6.33 2.82
CA TRP A 156 5.06 -5.40 2.36
C TRP A 156 6.43 -5.60 3.02
N ASP A 157 6.54 -6.56 3.94
CA ASP A 157 7.70 -6.75 4.80
C ASP A 157 8.02 -8.24 4.74
N ALA A 158 9.02 -8.61 3.95
CA ALA A 158 9.43 -10.00 3.83
C ALA A 158 10.14 -10.44 5.12
N ASP A 159 10.27 -11.76 5.29
CA ASP A 159 11.00 -12.29 6.41
C ASP A 159 12.51 -12.04 6.20
N GLY A 160 13.09 -11.16 7.03
CA GLY A 160 14.52 -10.87 6.98
C GLY A 160 14.84 -9.67 6.08
N ASP A 161 15.59 -9.90 5.00
CA ASP A 161 15.98 -8.87 4.02
C ASP A 161 15.17 -9.08 2.74
N ASP A 162 14.26 -8.15 2.44
CA ASP A 162 13.37 -8.20 1.27
C ASP A 162 14.13 -8.34 -0.06
N ASN A 163 15.39 -7.89 -0.14
CA ASN A 163 16.19 -8.04 -1.35
C ASN A 163 16.62 -9.50 -1.60
N LEU A 164 16.61 -10.33 -0.56
CA LEU A 164 16.94 -11.76 -0.64
C LEU A 164 15.69 -12.63 -0.78
N ASP A 165 14.52 -12.10 -0.44
CA ASP A 165 13.22 -12.77 -0.56
C ASP A 165 12.12 -11.85 -1.14
N PRO A 166 12.17 -11.50 -2.44
CA PRO A 166 11.11 -10.71 -3.06
C PRO A 166 9.74 -11.40 -3.00
N ASN A 167 9.67 -12.74 -3.05
CA ASN A 167 8.39 -13.45 -2.93
C ASN A 167 7.82 -13.41 -1.49
N GLY A 168 8.60 -12.98 -0.50
CA GLY A 168 8.09 -12.62 0.82
C GLY A 168 7.17 -11.39 0.76
N GLU A 169 7.29 -10.55 -0.28
CA GLU A 169 6.32 -9.51 -0.60
C GLU A 169 5.23 -10.02 -1.54
N TRP A 170 3.98 -9.72 -1.22
CA TRP A 170 2.84 -10.17 -2.03
C TRP A 170 1.58 -9.33 -1.82
N VAL A 171 0.67 -9.44 -2.78
CA VAL A 171 -0.68 -8.88 -2.72
C VAL A 171 -1.71 -9.99 -2.87
N ARG A 172 -2.64 -10.08 -1.91
CA ARG A 172 -3.78 -11.00 -1.98
C ARG A 172 -5.03 -10.22 -2.38
N ILE A 173 -5.70 -10.73 -3.41
CA ILE A 173 -6.97 -10.20 -3.92
C ILE A 173 -8.06 -11.20 -3.56
N THR A 174 -9.00 -10.81 -2.70
CA THR A 174 -10.14 -11.63 -2.30
C THR A 174 -11.41 -11.14 -2.99
N ASN A 175 -12.16 -12.07 -3.57
CA ASN A 175 -13.53 -11.83 -4.00
C ASN A 175 -14.47 -12.08 -2.81
N LEU A 176 -15.12 -11.03 -2.33
CA LEU A 176 -16.05 -11.13 -1.20
C LEU A 176 -17.46 -11.53 -1.62
N ASP A 177 -17.75 -11.62 -2.93
CA ASP A 177 -19.01 -12.17 -3.42
C ASP A 177 -19.00 -13.71 -3.24
N PRO A 178 -19.94 -14.28 -2.45
CA PRO A 178 -19.96 -15.72 -2.18
C PRO A 178 -20.59 -16.54 -3.32
N VAL A 179 -21.14 -15.91 -4.36
CA VAL A 179 -21.87 -16.56 -5.45
C VAL A 179 -21.20 -16.38 -6.80
N ASN A 180 -20.75 -15.16 -7.12
CA ASN A 180 -20.27 -14.86 -8.46
C ASN A 180 -18.73 -14.85 -8.51
N PRO A 181 -18.11 -15.42 -9.56
CA PRO A 181 -16.68 -15.26 -9.77
C PRO A 181 -16.34 -13.82 -10.14
N LEU A 182 -15.10 -13.42 -9.88
CA LEU A 182 -14.54 -12.12 -10.25
C LEU A 182 -13.49 -12.31 -11.35
N PRO A 183 -13.85 -12.09 -12.63
CA PRO A 183 -12.87 -12.05 -13.71
C PRO A 183 -11.93 -10.86 -13.54
N LEU A 184 -10.62 -11.12 -13.64
CA LEU A 184 -9.56 -10.11 -13.53
C LEU A 184 -8.71 -10.00 -14.80
N GLY A 185 -9.09 -10.67 -15.89
CA GLY A 185 -8.36 -10.58 -17.16
C GLY A 185 -8.17 -9.14 -17.62
N GLY A 186 -6.91 -8.74 -17.85
CA GLY A 186 -6.54 -7.39 -18.27
C GLY A 186 -6.53 -6.34 -17.16
N TRP A 187 -6.97 -6.67 -15.94
CA TRP A 187 -6.79 -5.81 -14.77
C TRP A 187 -5.30 -5.70 -14.45
N TRP A 188 -4.91 -4.66 -13.74
CA TRP A 188 -3.50 -4.45 -13.43
C TRP A 188 -3.28 -3.94 -12.02
N LEU A 189 -2.23 -4.45 -11.40
CA LEU A 189 -1.79 -4.11 -10.07
C LEU A 189 -0.52 -3.26 -10.16
N ARG A 190 -0.40 -2.24 -9.29
CA ARG A 190 0.85 -1.50 -9.11
C ARG A 190 1.12 -1.11 -7.65
N ASP A 191 2.36 -0.75 -7.38
CA ASP A 191 2.81 0.00 -6.20
C ASP A 191 2.45 1.50 -6.34
N SER A 192 2.92 2.34 -5.41
CA SER A 192 2.71 3.80 -5.53
C SER A 192 3.47 4.44 -6.71
N ALA A 193 4.42 3.73 -7.31
CA ALA A 193 5.15 4.16 -8.49
C ALA A 193 4.42 3.77 -9.80
N LEU A 194 5.18 3.54 -10.87
CA LEU A 194 4.64 3.26 -12.21
C LEU A 194 4.79 1.79 -12.63
N ARG A 195 5.52 1.00 -11.85
CA ARG A 195 5.73 -0.41 -12.16
C ARG A 195 4.40 -1.12 -11.96
N ARG A 196 4.00 -1.98 -12.91
CA ARG A 196 2.74 -2.72 -12.83
C ARG A 196 2.87 -4.12 -13.39
N ILE A 197 1.98 -5.01 -12.97
CA ILE A 197 1.69 -6.30 -13.60
C ILE A 197 0.28 -6.23 -14.16
N VAL A 198 0.10 -6.74 -15.38
CA VAL A 198 -1.22 -6.94 -15.99
C VAL A 198 -1.58 -8.41 -15.82
N LEU A 199 -2.75 -8.67 -15.28
CA LEU A 199 -3.25 -10.02 -15.05
C LEU A 199 -3.64 -10.66 -16.38
N PRO A 200 -3.28 -11.94 -16.59
CA PRO A 200 -3.56 -12.63 -17.85
C PRO A 200 -5.06 -12.82 -18.04
N ASP A 201 -5.50 -12.97 -19.28
CA ASP A 201 -6.93 -13.02 -19.65
C ASP A 201 -7.73 -14.11 -18.91
N TYR A 202 -7.07 -15.17 -18.44
CA TYR A 202 -7.70 -16.26 -17.68
C TYR A 202 -7.84 -15.99 -16.17
N ALA A 203 -7.18 -14.94 -15.64
CA ALA A 203 -7.17 -14.66 -14.22
C ALA A 203 -8.60 -14.43 -13.70
N THR A 204 -9.01 -15.22 -12.72
CA THR A 204 -10.34 -15.17 -12.12
C THR A 204 -10.24 -15.55 -10.65
N VAL A 205 -10.92 -14.81 -9.79
CA VAL A 205 -11.07 -15.17 -8.38
C VAL A 205 -12.40 -15.91 -8.19
N PRO A 206 -12.41 -17.14 -7.67
CA PRO A 206 -13.65 -17.87 -7.38
C PRO A 206 -14.57 -17.10 -6.41
N PRO A 207 -15.86 -17.46 -6.31
CA PRO A 207 -16.74 -16.92 -5.28
C PRO A 207 -16.19 -17.17 -3.87
N GLY A 208 -16.06 -16.13 -3.06
CA GLY A 208 -15.43 -16.20 -1.73
C GLY A 208 -13.95 -16.58 -1.74
N GLY A 209 -13.34 -16.69 -2.92
CA GLY A 209 -11.97 -17.14 -3.12
C GLY A 209 -10.96 -15.99 -3.10
N HIS A 210 -9.70 -16.34 -3.34
CA HIS A 210 -8.62 -15.37 -3.48
C HIS A 210 -7.59 -15.85 -4.50
N ILE A 211 -6.82 -14.90 -5.03
CA ILE A 211 -5.53 -15.15 -5.68
C ILE A 211 -4.45 -14.37 -4.92
N THR A 212 -3.19 -14.80 -5.07
CA THR A 212 -2.02 -14.10 -4.51
C THR A 212 -1.05 -13.75 -5.64
N ILE A 213 -0.58 -12.51 -5.66
CA ILE A 213 0.44 -12.01 -6.59
C ILE A 213 1.70 -11.81 -5.76
N TYR A 214 2.72 -12.62 -6.01
CA TYR A 214 4.04 -12.48 -5.39
C TYR A 214 4.91 -11.51 -6.20
N ASP A 215 5.76 -10.74 -5.52
CA ASP A 215 6.59 -9.73 -6.18
C ASP A 215 7.71 -10.36 -7.04
N GLY A 216 8.26 -11.47 -6.57
CA GLY A 216 9.40 -12.13 -7.19
C GLY A 216 9.08 -12.98 -8.41
N ILE A 217 9.97 -13.95 -8.68
CA ILE A 217 9.89 -14.87 -9.83
C ILE A 217 9.27 -16.18 -9.39
N GLY A 218 8.40 -16.73 -10.23
CA GLY A 218 7.79 -18.05 -10.11
C GLY A 218 6.97 -18.38 -11.36
N ASP A 219 6.31 -19.53 -11.35
CA ASP A 219 5.44 -19.97 -12.44
C ASP A 219 3.98 -19.71 -12.07
N ASP A 220 3.30 -18.89 -12.88
CA ASP A 220 1.89 -18.58 -12.68
C ASP A 220 1.00 -19.84 -12.72
N ASN A 221 -0.03 -19.85 -11.88
CA ASN A 221 -1.09 -20.85 -11.86
C ASN A 221 -2.48 -20.20 -11.64
N GLU A 222 -3.51 -21.00 -11.36
CA GLU A 222 -4.89 -20.51 -11.22
C GLU A 222 -5.08 -19.54 -10.04
N SER A 223 -4.28 -19.66 -8.98
CA SER A 223 -4.42 -18.90 -7.74
C SER A 223 -3.18 -18.10 -7.34
N GLU A 224 -2.06 -18.31 -8.01
CA GLU A 224 -0.80 -17.64 -7.72
C GLU A 224 -0.20 -17.07 -8.99
N PHE A 225 0.20 -15.80 -8.91
CA PHE A 225 0.84 -15.07 -10.01
C PHE A 225 2.13 -14.44 -9.52
N TYR A 226 3.06 -14.20 -10.43
CA TYR A 226 4.40 -13.70 -10.10
C TYR A 226 4.73 -12.46 -10.93
N TRP A 227 5.08 -11.36 -10.26
CA TRP A 227 5.41 -10.10 -10.92
C TRP A 227 6.77 -10.17 -11.66
N GLY A 228 7.61 -11.14 -11.31
CA GLY A 228 8.88 -11.41 -11.98
C GLY A 228 9.99 -10.43 -11.60
N LEU A 229 9.90 -9.81 -10.42
CA LEU A 229 10.84 -8.79 -9.98
C LEU A 229 12.02 -9.42 -9.24
N ASN A 230 13.20 -8.81 -9.39
CA ASN A 230 14.40 -9.24 -8.67
C ASN A 230 14.60 -8.45 -7.36
N GLN A 231 13.72 -7.50 -7.08
CA GLN A 231 13.85 -6.51 -6.02
C GLN A 231 12.43 -6.14 -5.56
N PRO A 232 12.25 -5.91 -4.24
CA PRO A 232 10.96 -5.63 -3.62
C PRO A 232 10.21 -4.49 -4.30
N ALA A 233 8.89 -4.48 -4.16
CA ALA A 233 8.02 -3.43 -4.64
C ALA A 233 7.45 -2.52 -3.59
N PHE A 234 7.44 -2.96 -2.35
CA PHE A 234 6.68 -2.33 -1.32
C PHE A 234 7.63 -1.71 -0.31
N GLU A 235 7.61 -0.38 -0.21
CA GLU A 235 8.50 0.31 0.72
C GLU A 235 8.10 0.05 2.18
N ASN A 236 9.02 -0.55 2.93
CA ASN A 236 8.87 -0.86 4.35
C ASN A 236 8.46 0.35 5.21
N VAL A 237 7.56 0.14 6.18
CA VAL A 237 7.14 1.19 7.12
C VAL A 237 8.29 1.63 8.02
N THR A 238 8.49 2.94 8.14
CA THR A 238 9.33 3.52 9.20
C THR A 238 8.50 4.27 10.23
N ARG A 239 8.91 4.16 11.49
CA ARG A 239 8.29 4.85 12.65
C ARG A 239 9.05 6.08 13.12
N ASP A 240 10.11 6.43 12.40
CA ASP A 240 10.86 7.65 12.60
C ASP A 240 10.20 8.83 11.87
N GLU A 241 10.88 9.97 11.87
CA GLU A 241 10.41 11.18 11.19
C GLU A 241 10.24 11.03 9.67
N ARG A 242 10.82 9.99 9.04
CA ARG A 242 10.67 9.77 7.61
C ARG A 242 9.26 9.32 7.25
N ALA A 243 8.56 8.67 8.18
CA ALA A 243 7.19 8.23 8.00
C ALA A 243 6.97 7.50 6.66
N MET A 244 7.84 6.54 6.34
CA MET A 244 7.73 5.72 5.13
C MET A 244 6.54 4.76 5.19
N GLY A 245 6.29 4.10 4.07
CA GLY A 245 5.18 3.20 3.77
C GLY A 245 4.96 3.16 2.26
N ASP A 246 3.86 2.57 1.82
CA ASP A 246 3.50 2.48 0.39
C ASP A 246 2.01 2.16 0.24
N GLY A 247 1.61 1.64 -0.93
CA GLY A 247 0.37 0.94 -1.10
C GLY A 247 0.36 0.10 -2.37
N ALA A 248 -0.64 -0.76 -2.48
CA ALA A 248 -0.95 -1.46 -3.72
C ALA A 248 -2.33 -1.06 -4.23
N TYR A 249 -2.45 -0.98 -5.54
CA TYR A 249 -3.58 -0.37 -6.24
C TYR A 249 -3.97 -1.26 -7.42
N LEU A 250 -5.18 -1.83 -7.35
CA LEU A 250 -5.73 -2.74 -8.36
C LEU A 250 -6.73 -1.98 -9.23
N PHE A 251 -6.37 -1.84 -10.49
CA PHE A 251 -7.15 -1.13 -11.50
C PHE A 251 -7.76 -2.11 -12.49
N ASP A 252 -8.93 -1.74 -13.01
CA ASP A 252 -9.50 -2.44 -14.15
C ASP A 252 -8.88 -1.96 -15.49
N PRO A 253 -9.28 -2.56 -16.64
CA PRO A 253 -8.78 -2.15 -17.95
C PRO A 253 -9.18 -0.74 -18.39
N GLU A 254 -10.25 -0.16 -17.82
CA GLU A 254 -10.73 1.20 -18.12
C GLU A 254 -9.95 2.26 -17.33
N GLY A 255 -9.29 1.84 -16.25
CA GLY A 255 -8.43 2.66 -15.41
C GLY A 255 -9.08 3.07 -14.09
N ASP A 256 -10.23 2.50 -13.73
CA ASP A 256 -10.87 2.71 -12.44
C ASP A 256 -10.15 1.89 -11.36
N LEU A 257 -9.91 2.52 -10.21
CA LEU A 257 -9.31 1.85 -9.07
C LEU A 257 -10.38 1.06 -8.30
N ARG A 258 -10.33 -0.26 -8.38
CA ARG A 258 -11.35 -1.16 -7.82
C ARG A 258 -11.06 -1.63 -6.40
N ALA A 259 -9.78 -1.73 -6.05
CA ALA A 259 -9.35 -2.01 -4.68
C ALA A 259 -7.96 -1.41 -4.42
N SER A 260 -7.71 -1.04 -3.16
CA SER A 260 -6.38 -0.61 -2.74
C SER A 260 -6.14 -0.86 -1.27
N GLN A 261 -4.86 -0.91 -0.89
CA GLN A 261 -4.44 -0.82 0.49
C GLN A 261 -3.22 0.10 0.58
N THR A 262 -3.36 1.18 1.35
CA THR A 262 -2.27 2.09 1.69
C THR A 262 -1.83 1.85 3.13
N TYR A 263 -0.53 1.81 3.37
CA TYR A 263 0.05 1.57 4.69
C TYR A 263 1.25 2.50 4.96
N PRO A 264 1.55 2.82 6.22
CA PRO A 264 0.79 2.44 7.41
C PRO A 264 -0.52 3.24 7.50
N CYS A 265 -1.51 2.68 8.19
CA CYS A 265 -2.73 3.38 8.49
C CYS A 265 -2.43 4.61 9.35
N ARG A 266 -2.94 5.77 8.92
CA ARG A 266 -2.82 7.04 9.66
C ARG A 266 -4.14 7.80 9.81
N GLU A 267 -5.22 7.28 9.24
CA GLU A 267 -6.55 7.90 9.30
C GLU A 267 -7.62 6.82 9.52
N GLY A 268 -8.40 6.96 10.60
CA GLY A 268 -9.46 6.02 10.99
C GLY A 268 -9.00 4.57 11.12
N CYS A 269 -7.92 4.36 11.88
CA CYS A 269 -7.27 3.08 12.13
C CYS A 269 -7.91 2.25 13.25
N ALA A 270 -9.13 2.63 13.68
CA ALA A 270 -9.84 1.85 14.67
C ALA A 270 -10.14 0.46 14.10
N ASP A 271 -10.08 -0.54 14.97
CA ASP A 271 -10.25 -1.93 14.58
C ASP A 271 -11.10 -2.70 15.60
N PRO A 272 -12.11 -3.48 15.16
CA PRO A 272 -13.00 -4.20 16.07
C PRO A 272 -12.30 -5.30 16.88
N ALA A 273 -11.14 -5.79 16.46
CA ALA A 273 -10.37 -6.76 17.25
C ALA A 273 -9.57 -6.11 18.39
N SER A 274 -9.40 -4.78 18.37
CA SER A 274 -8.67 -4.06 19.42
C SER A 274 -9.38 -4.18 20.77
N GLY A 275 -8.69 -4.74 21.76
CA GLY A 275 -9.25 -5.04 23.08
C GLY A 275 -10.13 -6.29 23.14
N ASN A 276 -10.37 -6.97 22.02
CA ASN A 276 -11.16 -8.20 21.95
C ASN A 276 -10.31 -9.44 21.65
N LEU A 277 -9.02 -9.28 21.32
CA LEU A 277 -8.06 -10.39 21.19
C LEU A 277 -6.98 -10.33 22.27
N ALA A 278 -6.69 -11.49 22.87
CA ALA A 278 -5.53 -11.72 23.71
C ALA A 278 -4.54 -12.63 22.99
N ILE A 279 -3.24 -12.34 23.13
CA ILE A 279 -2.16 -13.15 22.56
C ILE A 279 -1.22 -13.66 23.65
N GLY A 280 -0.83 -14.93 23.54
CA GLY A 280 0.13 -15.59 24.42
C GLY A 280 1.21 -16.29 23.62
N ALA A 281 2.41 -16.36 24.18
CA ALA A 281 3.55 -17.04 23.57
C ALA A 281 4.10 -18.11 24.50
N LYS A 282 4.25 -19.32 23.98
CA LYS A 282 5.03 -20.39 24.60
C LYS A 282 6.38 -20.43 23.89
N TYR A 283 7.40 -19.89 24.55
CA TYR A 283 8.76 -19.74 24.01
C TYR A 283 9.77 -20.77 24.56
N ARG A 284 9.32 -21.70 25.40
CA ARG A 284 10.13 -22.82 25.91
C ARG A 284 9.58 -24.15 25.42
N GLY A 285 10.48 -25.06 25.04
CA GLY A 285 10.13 -26.36 24.48
C GLY A 285 9.55 -26.20 23.08
N ARG A 286 8.45 -26.90 22.77
CA ARG A 286 7.74 -26.72 21.50
C ARG A 286 7.04 -25.37 21.46
N GLU A 287 7.55 -24.47 20.63
CA GLU A 287 7.08 -23.10 20.54
C GLU A 287 5.71 -22.99 19.87
N SER A 288 4.88 -22.11 20.42
CA SER A 288 3.56 -21.82 19.87
C SER A 288 3.07 -20.44 20.29
N ILE A 289 2.21 -19.85 19.48
CA ILE A 289 1.47 -18.64 19.79
C ILE A 289 -0.01 -18.99 19.93
N GLN A 290 -0.68 -18.38 20.89
CA GLN A 290 -2.11 -18.53 21.11
C GLN A 290 -2.79 -17.19 20.86
N ILE A 291 -3.89 -17.21 20.11
CA ILE A 291 -4.76 -16.07 19.89
C ILE A 291 -6.14 -16.44 20.42
N SER A 292 -6.59 -15.73 21.46
CA SER A 292 -7.86 -15.99 22.13
C SER A 292 -8.84 -14.84 21.84
N ASN A 293 -10.05 -15.19 21.43
CA ASN A 293 -11.14 -14.22 21.32
C ASN A 293 -11.80 -14.00 22.68
N THR A 294 -11.55 -12.82 23.24
CA THR A 294 -12.08 -12.36 24.53
C THR A 294 -13.33 -11.49 24.38
N GLY A 295 -13.73 -11.18 23.14
CA GLY A 295 -14.92 -10.42 22.82
C GLY A 295 -16.18 -11.29 22.71
N ALA A 296 -17.28 -10.66 22.29
CA ALA A 296 -18.60 -11.28 22.19
C ALA A 296 -18.99 -11.70 20.76
N THR A 297 -18.18 -11.36 19.75
CA THR A 297 -18.47 -11.66 18.35
C THR A 297 -17.35 -12.49 17.72
N PRO A 298 -17.65 -13.33 16.71
CA PRO A 298 -16.61 -14.02 15.95
C PRO A 298 -15.63 -13.02 15.32
N LEU A 299 -14.35 -13.38 15.27
CA LEU A 299 -13.30 -12.55 14.66
C LEU A 299 -12.57 -13.35 13.59
N ASP A 300 -12.60 -12.86 12.36
CA ASP A 300 -11.80 -13.38 11.25
C ASP A 300 -10.37 -12.83 11.34
N LEU A 301 -9.38 -13.73 11.35
CA LEU A 301 -7.98 -13.38 11.50
C LEU A 301 -7.25 -13.08 10.18
N GLU A 302 -7.87 -13.33 9.01
CA GLU A 302 -7.24 -13.10 7.70
C GLU A 302 -6.68 -11.67 7.50
N PRO A 303 -7.33 -10.58 7.97
CA PRO A 303 -6.79 -9.23 7.83
C PRO A 303 -5.55 -8.93 8.67
N TYR A 304 -5.11 -9.86 9.51
CA TYR A 304 -3.97 -9.69 10.40
C TYR A 304 -2.81 -10.60 10.04
N ARG A 305 -1.67 -10.29 10.63
CA ARG A 305 -0.46 -11.10 10.63
C ARG A 305 0.16 -11.15 12.02
N LEU A 306 0.75 -12.28 12.38
CA LEU A 306 1.68 -12.33 13.50
C LEU A 306 3.02 -11.79 13.06
N VAL A 307 3.71 -11.09 13.96
CA VAL A 307 5.05 -10.57 13.73
C VAL A 307 5.91 -10.87 14.96
N SER A 308 7.01 -11.59 14.75
CA SER A 308 8.09 -11.80 15.71
C SER A 308 9.39 -11.59 14.95
N LYS A 309 9.86 -10.34 14.90
CA LYS A 309 10.89 -9.93 13.94
C LYS A 309 12.13 -10.84 14.01
N PRO A 310 12.67 -11.28 12.85
CA PRO A 310 12.32 -10.83 11.50
C PRO A 310 11.09 -11.50 10.86
N TYR A 311 10.46 -12.46 11.53
CA TYR A 311 9.43 -13.33 10.94
C TYR A 311 8.02 -12.74 10.96
N SER A 312 7.24 -13.09 9.95
CA SER A 312 5.81 -12.79 9.83
C SER A 312 4.97 -14.02 9.44
N TYR A 313 3.72 -14.07 9.91
CA TYR A 313 2.76 -15.12 9.56
C TYR A 313 1.43 -14.51 9.16
N ALA A 314 1.00 -14.78 7.94
CA ALA A 314 -0.31 -14.40 7.45
C ALA A 314 -1.33 -15.52 7.67
N PHE A 315 -2.50 -15.17 8.19
CA PHE A 315 -3.58 -16.15 8.32
C PHE A 315 -4.21 -16.45 6.94
N ALA A 316 -4.59 -17.71 6.73
CA ALA A 316 -5.37 -18.10 5.56
C ALA A 316 -6.83 -17.62 5.71
N PRO A 317 -7.58 -17.45 4.59
CA PRO A 317 -9.00 -17.12 4.64
C PRO A 317 -9.81 -18.08 5.51
N GLY A 318 -10.85 -17.55 6.15
CA GLY A 318 -11.72 -18.33 7.05
C GLY A 318 -11.07 -18.70 8.37
N SER A 319 -9.95 -18.06 8.75
CA SER A 319 -9.31 -18.21 10.06
C SER A 319 -10.10 -17.50 11.15
N VAL A 320 -11.31 -18.01 11.43
CA VAL A 320 -12.24 -17.41 12.40
C VAL A 320 -12.03 -18.01 13.79
N VAL A 321 -12.00 -17.15 14.81
CA VAL A 321 -12.01 -17.54 16.22
C VAL A 321 -13.34 -17.08 16.85
N GLN A 322 -14.17 -18.03 17.30
CA GLN A 322 -15.44 -17.71 17.96
C GLN A 322 -15.21 -17.12 19.36
N PRO A 323 -16.20 -16.44 19.96
CA PRO A 323 -16.11 -15.95 21.34
C PRO A 323 -15.68 -17.06 22.33
N GLY A 324 -14.63 -16.79 23.10
CA GLY A 324 -14.06 -17.74 24.06
C GLY A 324 -13.15 -18.82 23.48
N GLU A 325 -13.06 -18.95 22.15
CA GLU A 325 -12.13 -19.89 21.51
C GLU A 325 -10.69 -19.37 21.51
N THR A 326 -9.76 -20.30 21.29
CA THR A 326 -8.34 -20.00 21.16
C THR A 326 -7.76 -20.77 19.97
N MET A 327 -7.25 -20.03 18.99
CA MET A 327 -6.43 -20.60 17.93
C MET A 327 -4.98 -20.72 18.41
N ARG A 328 -4.33 -21.83 18.07
CA ARG A 328 -2.92 -22.06 18.33
C ARG A 328 -2.14 -22.12 17.02
N VAL A 329 -1.16 -21.24 16.87
CA VAL A 329 -0.17 -21.29 15.79
C VAL A 329 1.07 -21.99 16.33
N ARG A 330 1.38 -23.18 15.83
CA ARG A 330 2.61 -23.93 16.13
C ARG A 330 3.70 -23.41 15.22
N LEU A 331 4.88 -23.14 15.79
CA LEU A 331 5.94 -22.47 15.02
C LEU A 331 6.68 -23.44 14.10
N TYR A 332 6.81 -24.70 14.51
CA TYR A 332 7.44 -25.75 13.71
C TYR A 332 6.49 -26.29 12.64
N GLU A 333 7.06 -26.93 11.62
CA GLU A 333 6.32 -27.67 10.60
C GLU A 333 5.51 -28.82 11.23
N GLY A 334 4.23 -28.90 10.89
CA GLY A 334 3.36 -30.00 11.29
C GLY A 334 3.40 -31.10 10.24
N GLU A 335 3.30 -32.37 10.67
CA GLU A 335 2.98 -33.48 9.77
C GLU A 335 1.50 -33.47 9.35
N GLU A 336 0.68 -32.63 9.99
CA GLU A 336 -0.76 -32.53 9.80
C GLU A 336 -1.12 -31.22 9.09
N GLU A 337 -2.13 -31.28 8.23
CA GLU A 337 -2.73 -30.10 7.61
C GLU A 337 -3.33 -29.15 8.65
N ASP A 338 -3.35 -27.87 8.31
CA ASP A 338 -3.98 -26.81 9.10
C ASP A 338 -5.42 -27.16 9.49
N GLN A 339 -5.73 -27.06 10.79
CA GLN A 339 -7.06 -27.29 11.36
C GLN A 339 -7.69 -25.97 11.80
N PRO A 340 -9.03 -25.83 11.89
CA PRO A 340 -9.69 -24.54 12.16
C PRO A 340 -9.11 -23.71 13.32
N LEU A 341 -8.66 -24.35 14.41
CA LEU A 341 -8.04 -23.69 15.57
C LEU A 341 -6.58 -24.09 15.80
N THR A 342 -5.95 -24.82 14.87
CA THR A 342 -4.53 -25.17 14.93
C THR A 342 -3.86 -24.90 13.59
N ARG A 343 -2.93 -23.96 13.59
CA ARG A 343 -2.17 -23.57 12.41
C ARG A 343 -0.69 -23.89 12.57
N TYR A 344 0.03 -23.94 11.46
CA TYR A 344 1.48 -24.12 11.45
C TYR A 344 2.16 -22.97 10.72
N TRP A 345 3.17 -22.37 11.36
CA TRP A 345 4.02 -21.33 10.75
C TRP A 345 5.18 -21.95 9.95
N ALA A 346 5.50 -23.23 10.18
CA ALA A 346 6.54 -23.95 9.43
C ALA A 346 7.92 -23.26 9.44
N THR A 347 8.33 -22.71 10.58
CA THR A 347 9.65 -22.10 10.75
C THR A 347 10.75 -23.15 10.80
N ASN A 348 11.92 -22.80 10.24
CA ASN A 348 13.13 -23.64 10.25
C ASN A 348 13.85 -23.61 11.61
N GLY A 349 13.12 -23.96 12.67
CA GLY A 349 13.60 -23.99 14.05
C GLY A 349 12.92 -22.97 14.98
N PRO A 350 13.34 -22.91 16.24
CA PRO A 350 12.80 -21.97 17.23
C PRO A 350 13.05 -20.52 16.81
N ILE A 351 12.02 -19.69 16.89
CA ILE A 351 12.12 -18.25 16.56
C ILE A 351 11.86 -17.35 17.77
N LEU A 352 11.35 -17.89 18.89
CA LEU A 352 11.05 -17.11 20.08
C LEU A 352 12.22 -17.13 21.07
N ASN A 353 12.85 -15.98 21.30
CA ASN A 353 14.02 -15.95 22.18
C ASN A 353 13.64 -16.19 23.66
N ASN A 354 14.17 -17.25 24.25
CA ASN A 354 14.01 -17.59 25.68
C ASN A 354 14.34 -16.45 26.66
N GLY A 355 15.30 -15.58 26.32
CA GLY A 355 15.73 -14.45 27.15
C GLY A 355 14.82 -13.22 27.06
N GLY A 356 13.95 -13.16 26.06
CA GLY A 356 13.00 -12.06 25.85
C GLY A 356 12.75 -11.77 24.38
N ASP A 357 11.48 -11.72 24.01
CA ASP A 357 11.01 -11.40 22.66
C ASP A 357 9.68 -10.63 22.70
N VAL A 358 9.20 -10.23 21.52
CA VAL A 358 7.88 -9.61 21.32
C VAL A 358 7.17 -10.29 20.17
N VAL A 359 5.95 -10.77 20.44
CA VAL A 359 5.03 -11.25 19.40
C VAL A 359 3.89 -10.25 19.29
N GLN A 360 3.66 -9.75 18.07
CA GLN A 360 2.61 -8.78 17.77
C GLN A 360 1.58 -9.40 16.83
N LEU A 361 0.30 -9.11 17.07
CA LEU A 361 -0.74 -9.27 16.07
C LEU A 361 -1.00 -7.89 15.45
N ARG A 362 -0.78 -7.77 14.15
CA ARG A 362 -0.90 -6.51 13.42
C ARG A 362 -1.80 -6.67 12.22
N ARG A 363 -2.50 -5.62 11.81
CA ARG A 363 -3.09 -5.57 10.47
C ARG A 363 -2.01 -5.40 9.41
N PHE A 364 -2.33 -5.78 8.17
CA PHE A 364 -1.44 -5.57 7.03
C PHE A 364 -1.11 -4.09 6.80
N ASP A 365 -1.96 -3.15 7.21
CA ASP A 365 -1.68 -1.71 7.20
C ASP A 365 -0.95 -1.18 8.44
N ASP A 366 -0.22 -2.04 9.14
CA ASP A 366 0.61 -1.74 10.30
C ASP A 366 -0.14 -1.20 11.55
N VAL A 367 -1.43 -1.48 11.70
CA VAL A 367 -2.14 -1.23 12.98
C VAL A 367 -1.79 -2.34 13.97
N LEU A 368 -1.25 -1.99 15.15
CA LEU A 368 -1.04 -2.95 16.25
C LEU A 368 -2.39 -3.25 16.93
N ILE A 369 -2.79 -4.51 16.96
CA ILE A 369 -4.04 -4.96 17.60
C ILE A 369 -3.80 -5.36 19.05
N THR A 370 -2.84 -6.24 19.25
CA THR A 370 -2.43 -6.75 20.56
C THR A 370 -1.02 -7.34 20.44
N CYS A 371 -0.35 -7.53 21.57
CA CYS A 371 0.97 -8.13 21.59
C CYS A 371 1.27 -8.74 22.96
N THR A 372 2.27 -9.61 22.99
CA THR A 372 2.83 -10.18 24.20
C THR A 372 4.35 -10.09 24.15
N SER A 373 4.96 -9.92 25.32
CA SER A 373 6.41 -9.81 25.45
C SER A 373 6.87 -10.41 26.78
N TRP A 374 8.14 -10.80 26.85
CA TRP A 374 8.75 -11.35 28.07
C TRP A 374 10.22 -10.97 28.18
N GLY A 375 10.83 -11.33 29.31
CA GLY A 375 12.20 -10.91 29.63
C GLY A 375 12.26 -9.40 29.89
N SER A 376 13.18 -8.71 29.24
CA SER A 376 13.33 -7.25 29.30
C SER A 376 12.66 -6.49 28.14
N ARG A 377 11.91 -7.20 27.29
CA ARG A 377 11.23 -6.61 26.13
C ARG A 377 9.90 -5.99 26.53
N SER A 378 9.40 -5.12 25.66
CA SER A 378 8.10 -4.51 25.80
C SER A 378 7.38 -4.43 24.45
N CYS A 379 6.07 -4.57 24.54
CA CYS A 379 5.15 -3.85 23.67
C CYS A 379 5.23 -2.34 23.94
#